data_AF-A0A1J3IQ15-F1
#
_entry.id   AF-A0A1J3IQ15-F1
#
_cell.length_a   1.000
_cell.length_b   1.000
_cell.length_c   1.000
_cell.angle_alpha   90.00
_cell.angle_beta   90.00
_cell.angle_gamma   90.00
#
_symmetry.space_group_name_H-M   'P 1'
#
loop_
_entity.id
_entity.type
_entity.pdbx_description
1 polymer ?
#
loop_
_entity_poly.entity_id
_entity_poly.type
_entity_poly.pdbx_seq_one_letter_code
_entity_poly.pdbx_strand_id
1 'polypeptide(L)'
;MRRKHKIEPRLQHYGCMVDILSRSGSIELAKNLIVEMPIEPNDVIWRTFLTACSHHKEFETGELVAKHLILQAGYNPSSYVL
;
A
#
# COMPACT_ATOMS: atom_id res chain seq x y z
N MET A 1 -0.35 0.96 -18.19
CA MET A 1 -0.50 2.42 -18.39
C MET A 1 0.62 3.03 -19.23
N ARG A 2 1.89 3.02 -18.78
CA ARG A 2 3.03 3.64 -19.49
C ARG A 2 3.33 3.08 -20.89
N ARG A 3 3.44 1.76 -21.05
CA ARG A 3 3.80 1.13 -22.33
C ARG A 3 2.69 1.14 -23.38
N LYS A 4 1.43 0.97 -22.96
CA LYS A 4 0.28 0.81 -23.86
C LYS A 4 -0.41 2.13 -24.23
N HIS A 5 -0.48 3.06 -23.28
CA HIS A 5 -1.23 4.30 -23.45
C HIS A 5 -0.33 5.55 -23.45
N LYS A 6 0.99 5.39 -23.27
CA LYS A 6 1.95 6.50 -23.12
C LYS A 6 1.61 7.48 -21.99
N ILE A 7 0.81 7.03 -21.02
CA ILE A 7 0.45 7.80 -19.83
C ILE A 7 1.40 7.42 -18.70
N GLU A 8 2.10 8.41 -18.15
CA GLU A 8 2.88 8.22 -16.92
C GLU A 8 1.93 8.07 -15.73
N PRO A 9 1.96 6.93 -15.02
CA PRO A 9 1.16 6.75 -13.82
C PRO A 9 1.53 7.80 -12.78
N ARG A 10 0.51 8.29 -12.07
CA ARG A 10 0.65 9.22 -10.98
C ARG A 10 0.37 8.47 -9.68
N LEU A 11 0.70 9.09 -8.55
CA LEU A 11 0.43 8.51 -7.24
C LEU A 11 -1.02 8.03 -7.08
N GLN A 12 -2.01 8.78 -7.59
CA GLN A 12 -3.42 8.36 -7.55
C GLN A 12 -3.68 7.06 -8.31
N HIS A 13 -3.05 6.87 -9.47
CA HIS A 13 -3.22 5.66 -10.28
C HIS A 13 -2.66 4.44 -9.56
N TYR A 14 -1.53 4.58 -8.87
CA TYR A 14 -0.97 3.52 -8.03
C TYR A 14 -1.88 3.20 -6.85
N GLY A 15 -2.41 4.23 -6.16
CA GLY A 15 -3.37 4.02 -5.08
C GLY A 15 -4.62 3.24 -5.51
N CYS A 16 -5.19 3.57 -6.67
CA CYS A 16 -6.31 2.81 -7.23
C CYS A 16 -5.93 1.36 -7.56
N MET A 17 -4.74 1.13 -8.13
CA MET A 17 -4.29 -0.21 -8.46
C MET A 17 -4.04 -1.07 -7.21
N VAL A 18 -3.45 -0.48 -6.16
CA VAL A 18 -3.26 -1.15 -4.87
C VAL A 18 -4.61 -1.51 -4.27
N ASP A 19 -5.58 -0.58 -4.21
CA ASP A 19 -6.93 -0.87 -3.70
C ASP A 19 -7.60 -2.04 -4.45
N ILE A 20 -7.53 -2.03 -5.79
CA ILE A 20 -8.11 -3.10 -6.61
C ILE A 20 -7.47 -4.46 -6.29
N LEU A 21 -6.14 -4.53 -6.26
CA LEU A 21 -5.40 -5.77 -6.00
C LEU A 21 -5.60 -6.28 -4.57
N SER A 22 -5.63 -5.37 -3.60
CA SER A 22 -5.95 -5.64 -2.21
C SER A 22 -7.34 -6.25 -2.04
N ARG A 23 -8.34 -5.69 -2.73
CA ARG A 23 -9.73 -6.17 -2.66
C ARG A 23 -9.94 -7.48 -3.42
N SER A 24 -9.14 -7.77 -4.44
CA SER A 24 -9.16 -9.06 -5.15
C SER A 24 -8.42 -10.18 -4.42
N GLY A 25 -7.81 -9.90 -3.26
CA GLY A 25 -6.97 -10.86 -2.52
C GLY A 25 -5.61 -11.13 -3.16
N SER A 26 -5.22 -10.31 -4.13
CA SER A 26 -3.92 -10.42 -4.80
C SER A 26 -2.84 -9.64 -4.04
N ILE A 27 -2.63 -9.99 -2.77
CA ILE A 27 -1.78 -9.23 -1.85
C ILE A 27 -0.32 -9.16 -2.31
N GLU A 28 0.23 -10.28 -2.80
CA GLU A 28 1.59 -10.29 -3.36
C GLU A 28 1.74 -9.37 -4.56
N LEU A 29 0.72 -9.27 -5.43
CA LEU A 29 0.75 -8.32 -6.54
C LEU A 29 0.65 -6.87 -6.06
N ALA A 30 -0.17 -6.60 -5.04
CA ALA A 30 -0.24 -5.26 -4.43
C ALA A 30 1.10 -4.87 -3.80
N LYS A 31 1.76 -5.79 -3.09
CA LYS A 31 3.09 -5.61 -2.49
C LYS A 31 4.14 -5.28 -3.54
N ASN A 32 4.22 -6.12 -4.59
CA ASN A 32 5.18 -5.93 -5.67
C ASN A 32 4.94 -4.59 -6.37
N LEU A 33 3.68 -4.22 -6.60
CA LEU A 33 3.35 -2.94 -7.20
C LEU A 33 3.88 -1.77 -6.36
N ILE A 34 3.72 -1.81 -5.04
CA ILE A 34 4.19 -0.76 -4.11
C ILE A 34 5.72 -0.65 -4.14
N VAL A 35 6.43 -1.79 -4.13
CA VAL A 35 7.90 -1.83 -4.17
C VAL A 35 8.46 -1.35 -5.51
N GLU A 36 7.78 -1.65 -6.63
CA GLU A 36 8.20 -1.26 -7.97
C GLU A 36 7.78 0.17 -8.35
N MET A 37 7.09 0.90 -7.46
CA MET A 37 6.69 2.28 -7.76
C MET A 37 7.94 3.15 -7.97
N PRO A 38 8.01 3.92 -9.09
CA PRO A 38 9.09 4.88 -9.30
C PRO A 38 8.91 6.16 -8.47
N ILE A 39 7.86 6.22 -7.65
CA ILE A 39 7.45 7.34 -6.81
C ILE A 39 7.23 6.79 -5.41
N GLU A 40 7.65 7.52 -4.38
CA GLU A 40 7.45 7.10 -3.00
C GLU A 40 5.95 6.95 -2.68
N PRO A 41 5.51 5.80 -2.13
CA PRO A 41 4.12 5.62 -1.70
C PRO A 41 3.79 6.57 -0.54
N ASN A 42 2.59 7.14 -0.54
CA ASN A 42 2.12 7.96 0.59
C ASN A 42 1.40 7.10 1.65
N ASP A 43 1.10 7.73 2.79
CA ASP A 43 0.38 7.11 3.91
C ASP A 43 -0.92 6.42 3.48
N VAL A 44 -1.63 6.99 2.49
CA VAL A 44 -2.90 6.42 2.00
C VAL A 44 -2.66 5.06 1.36
N ILE A 45 -1.64 4.92 0.51
CA ILE A 45 -1.28 3.65 -0.13
C ILE A 45 -0.89 2.61 0.91
N TRP A 46 -0.04 3.00 1.88
CA TRP A 46 0.38 2.11 2.96
C TRP A 46 -0.78 1.66 3.85
N ARG A 47 -1.71 2.57 4.20
CA ARG A 47 -2.90 2.24 5.00
C ARG A 47 -3.86 1.32 4.25
N THR A 48 -4.07 1.54 2.96
CA THR A 48 -4.87 0.64 2.10
C THR A 48 -4.27 -0.76 2.09
N PHE A 49 -2.95 -0.85 1.90
CA PHE A 49 -2.25 -2.13 1.88
C PHE A 49 -2.28 -2.83 3.25
N LEU A 50 -2.09 -2.09 4.36
CA LEU A 50 -2.19 -2.63 5.72
C LEU A 50 -3.58 -3.23 6.01
N THR A 51 -4.64 -2.52 5.61
CA THR A 51 -6.02 -3.00 5.74
C THR A 51 -6.20 -4.32 4.99
N ALA A 52 -5.62 -4.41 3.79
CA ALA A 52 -5.64 -5.62 2.99
C ALA A 52 -4.89 -6.79 3.68
N CYS A 53 -3.72 -6.53 4.25
CA CYS A 53 -2.96 -7.53 4.99
C CYS A 53 -3.78 -8.09 6.17
N SER A 54 -4.49 -7.24 6.91
CA SER A 54 -5.39 -7.65 8.00
C SER A 54 -6.53 -8.54 7.49
N HIS A 55 -7.22 -8.12 6.42
CA HIS A 55 -8.35 -8.87 5.85
C HIS A 55 -7.95 -10.25 5.31
N HIS A 56 -6.77 -10.35 4.69
CA HIS A 56 -6.29 -11.58 4.06
C HIS A 56 -5.36 -12.40 4.97
N LYS A 57 -5.21 -12.01 6.25
CA LYS A 57 -4.39 -12.71 7.26
C LYS A 57 -2.90 -12.75 6.93
N GLU A 58 -2.41 -11.79 6.17
CA GLU A 58 -1.00 -11.58 5.85
C GLU A 58 -0.30 -10.78 6.96
N PHE A 59 -0.26 -11.36 8.17
CA PHE A 59 0.12 -10.65 9.40
C PHE A 59 1.58 -10.19 9.42
N GLU A 60 2.51 -10.99 8.90
CA GLU A 60 3.93 -10.65 8.88
C GLU A 60 4.18 -9.38 8.04
N THR A 61 3.62 -9.34 6.83
CA THR A 61 3.70 -8.16 5.97
C THR A 61 2.95 -6.98 6.61
N GLY A 62 1.79 -7.21 7.21
CA GLY A 62 1.02 -6.19 7.91
C GLY A 62 1.79 -5.53 9.06
N GLU A 63 2.52 -6.31 9.87
CA GLU A 63 3.33 -5.79 10.98
C GLU A 63 4.44 -4.86 10.49
N LEU A 64 5.13 -5.23 9.40
CA LEU A 64 6.18 -4.40 8.81
C LEU A 64 5.62 -3.07 8.30
N VAL A 65 4.47 -3.10 7.64
CA VAL A 65 3.81 -1.88 7.12
C VAL A 65 3.32 -1.01 8.27
N ALA A 66 2.75 -1.59 9.33
CA ALA A 66 2.35 -0.85 10.52
C ALA A 66 3.54 -0.16 11.19
N LYS A 67 4.67 -0.87 11.35
CA LYS A 67 5.92 -0.27 11.88
C LYS A 67 6.40 0.88 11.00
N HIS A 68 6.39 0.72 9.69
CA HIS A 68 6.77 1.78 8.75
C HIS A 68 5.91 3.03 8.92
N LEU A 69 4.59 2.87 8.99
CA LEU A 69 3.64 3.98 9.20
C LEU A 69 3.85 4.68 10.55
N ILE A 70 4.13 3.94 11.62
CA ILE A 70 4.41 4.51 12.94
C ILE A 70 5.70 5.34 12.93
N LEU A 71 6.75 4.82 12.28
CA LEU A 71 8.03 5.52 12.14
C LEU A 71 7.89 6.79 11.31
N GLN A 72 7.10 6.76 10.22
CA GLN A 72 6.85 7.94 9.39
C GLN A 72 5.94 8.98 10.07
N ALA A 73 4.92 8.56 10.83
CA ALA A 73 3.98 9.46 11.47
C ALA A 73 4.59 10.27 12.63
N GLY A 74 5.76 9.87 13.13
CA GLY A 74 6.41 10.48 14.29
C GLY A 74 5.53 10.37 15.53
N TYR A 75 5.69 9.30 16.31
CA TYR A 75 4.98 9.01 17.57
C TYR A 75 3.60 9.69 17.72
N ASN A 76 2.64 9.30 16.87
CA ASN A 76 1.25 9.74 17.00
C ASN A 76 0.41 8.56 17.51
N PRO A 77 -0.05 8.56 18.78
CA PRO A 77 -0.81 7.47 19.40
C PRO A 77 -2.10 7.09 18.64
N SER A 78 -2.55 7.94 17.73
CA SER A 78 -3.73 7.70 16.88
C SER A 78 -3.50 6.63 15.80
N SER A 79 -2.25 6.20 15.56
CA SER A 79 -1.92 5.15 14.59
C SER A 79 -2.09 3.72 15.13
N TYR A 80 -2.48 3.55 16.40
CA TYR A 80 -2.60 2.25 17.07
C TYR A 80 -3.99 1.62 17.01
N VAL A 81 -4.99 2.32 16.47
CA VAL A 81 -6.34 1.78 16.33
C VAL A 81 -6.49 1.19 14.92
N LEU A 82 -6.42 -0.14 14.85
CA LEU A 82 -6.66 -0.99 13.68
C LEU A 82 -8.04 -1.65 13.82
#